data_AF-A0A496XZM5-F1
#
_entry.id   AF-A0A496XZM5-F1
#
_cell.length_a   1.000
_cell.length_b   1.000
_cell.length_c   1.000
_cell.angle_alpha   90.00
_cell.angle_beta   90.00
_cell.angle_gamma   90.00
#
_symmetry.space_group_name_H-M   'P 1'
#
loop_
_entity.id
_entity.type
_entity.pdbx_description
1 polymer ?
#
loop_
_entity_poly.entity_id
_entity_poly.type
_entity_poly.pdbx_seq_one_letter_code
_entity_poly.pdbx_strand_id
1 'polypeptide(L)'
;MPRWPVWLMLFCLLPACESILYPRFESQMWSEYVRLQELKPGISTEEVVGIMGAPKVVEEATYGGGEFTFYFYQTHSMDYEGSETVRGGYTPLVFQNDRLVGIGKRAYLKAVERPAPDGVQIFPWQKTQ
;
A
#
# COMPACT_ATOMS: atom_id res chain seq x y z
N MET A 1 -52.43 36.79 -6.07
CA MET A 1 -50.97 36.78 -6.27
C MET A 1 -50.28 36.75 -4.90
N PRO A 2 -49.72 35.64 -4.42
CA PRO A 2 -48.92 35.65 -3.21
C PRO A 2 -47.43 35.88 -3.55
N ARG A 3 -46.81 36.88 -2.94
CA ARG A 3 -45.37 37.16 -3.04
C ARG A 3 -44.67 36.35 -1.95
N TRP A 4 -44.00 35.26 -2.31
CA TRP A 4 -43.13 34.53 -1.39
C TRP A 4 -41.82 35.32 -1.18
N PRO A 5 -41.30 35.43 0.05
CA PRO A 5 -40.06 36.16 0.31
C PRO A 5 -38.87 35.30 -0.14
N VAL A 6 -38.06 35.85 -1.05
CA VAL A 6 -36.85 35.27 -1.66
C VAL A 6 -35.73 34.97 -0.62
N TRP A 7 -35.94 35.31 0.65
CA TRP A 7 -34.93 35.22 1.70
C TRP A 7 -34.66 33.80 2.23
N LEU A 8 -35.50 32.81 1.92
CA LEU A 8 -35.31 31.43 2.39
C LEU A 8 -34.32 30.61 1.55
N MET A 9 -33.86 31.10 0.39
CA MET A 9 -32.93 30.36 -0.48
C MET A 9 -31.45 30.63 -0.23
N LEU A 10 -31.07 31.56 0.65
CA LEU A 10 -29.67 31.92 0.86
C LEU A 10 -28.97 31.12 1.98
N PHE A 11 -29.71 30.33 2.77
CA PHE A 11 -29.15 29.67 3.97
C PHE A 11 -28.76 28.20 3.79
N CYS A 12 -28.94 27.60 2.61
CA CYS A 12 -28.71 26.17 2.39
C CYS A 12 -27.36 25.81 1.71
N LEU A 13 -26.47 26.77 1.45
CA LEU A 13 -25.28 26.51 0.61
C LEU A 13 -23.95 26.37 1.37
N LEU A 14 -23.91 26.39 2.71
CA LEU A 14 -22.63 26.55 3.43
C LEU A 14 -22.00 25.33 4.15
N PRO A 15 -22.59 24.14 4.31
CA PRO A 15 -21.83 23.00 4.85
C PRO A 15 -21.55 21.88 3.83
N ALA A 16 -21.42 22.19 2.54
CA ALA A 16 -21.16 21.17 1.50
C ALA A 16 -19.74 21.20 0.91
N CYS A 17 -18.84 22.06 1.42
CA CYS A 17 -17.51 22.26 0.83
C CYS A 17 -16.33 21.77 1.69
N GLU A 18 -16.56 21.25 2.90
CA GLU A 18 -15.43 20.82 3.76
C GLU A 18 -14.94 19.38 3.50
N SER A 19 -15.72 18.53 2.83
CA SER A 19 -15.37 17.12 2.62
C SER A 19 -14.49 16.85 1.40
N ILE A 20 -14.23 17.85 0.55
CA ILE A 20 -13.52 17.68 -0.74
C ILE A 20 -12.02 17.98 -0.62
N LEU A 21 -11.56 18.67 0.43
CA LEU A 21 -10.18 19.18 0.50
C LEU A 21 -9.21 18.32 1.32
N TYR A 22 -9.68 17.30 2.04
CA TYR A 22 -8.82 16.41 2.80
C TYR A 22 -8.96 14.98 2.33
N PRO A 23 -7.85 14.30 1.94
CA PRO A 23 -7.84 12.86 1.77
C PRO A 23 -8.42 12.23 3.04
N ARG A 24 -9.50 11.46 2.88
CA ARG A 24 -10.19 10.85 4.02
C ARG A 24 -9.24 9.90 4.72
N PHE A 25 -8.81 10.25 5.93
CA PHE A 25 -8.06 9.34 6.77
C PHE A 25 -9.00 8.29 7.36
N GLU A 26 -8.87 7.05 6.89
CA GLU A 26 -9.59 5.90 7.44
C GLU A 26 -8.88 5.40 8.69
N SER A 27 -9.64 5.17 9.77
CA SER A 27 -9.10 4.69 11.05
C SER A 27 -8.35 3.36 10.95
N GLN A 28 -8.71 2.54 9.96
CA GLN A 28 -8.02 1.28 9.67
C GLN A 28 -6.55 1.50 9.32
N MET A 29 -6.22 2.54 8.54
CA MET A 29 -4.84 2.83 8.13
C MET A 29 -3.93 3.11 9.33
N TRP A 30 -4.43 3.83 10.32
CA TRP A 30 -3.69 4.05 11.57
C TRP A 30 -3.41 2.75 12.30
N SER A 31 -4.42 1.86 12.38
CA SER A 31 -4.27 0.57 13.05
C SER A 31 -3.26 -0.34 12.35
N GLU A 32 -3.20 -0.30 11.02
CA GLU A 32 -2.21 -1.03 10.23
C GLU A 32 -0.82 -0.42 10.43
N TYR A 33 -0.71 0.91 10.41
CA TYR A 33 0.54 1.61 10.67
C TYR A 33 1.13 1.31 12.06
N VAL A 34 0.30 1.27 13.10
CA VAL A 34 0.74 0.95 14.47
C VAL A 34 1.21 -0.50 14.56
N ARG A 35 0.44 -1.46 14.03
CA ARG A 35 0.79 -2.89 14.06
C ARG A 35 2.05 -3.21 13.26
N LEU A 36 2.33 -2.47 12.19
CA LEU A 36 3.58 -2.61 11.43
C LEU A 36 4.84 -2.44 12.29
N GLN A 37 4.78 -1.63 13.35
CA GLN A 37 5.91 -1.40 14.27
C GLN A 37 6.23 -2.63 15.13
N GLU A 38 5.31 -3.60 15.22
CA GLU A 38 5.49 -4.83 15.99
C GLU A 38 6.21 -5.92 15.19
N LEU A 39 6.29 -5.76 13.86
CA LEU A 39 6.92 -6.74 12.99
C LEU A 39 8.44 -6.76 13.17
N LYS A 40 9.00 -7.96 13.16
CA LYS A 40 10.44 -8.20 13.27
C LYS A 40 10.96 -8.86 12.00
N PRO A 41 12.17 -8.55 11.54
CA PRO A 41 12.79 -9.27 10.44
C PRO A 41 12.83 -10.79 10.71
N GLY A 42 12.56 -11.59 9.69
CA GLY A 42 12.64 -13.05 9.75
C GLY A 42 11.41 -13.79 10.30
N ILE A 43 10.35 -13.11 10.71
CA ILE A 43 9.08 -13.78 11.05
C ILE A 43 8.40 -14.32 9.79
N SER A 44 7.58 -15.37 9.95
CA SER A 44 6.87 -16.00 8.83
C SER A 44 5.70 -15.17 8.32
N THR A 45 5.20 -15.51 7.13
CA THR A 45 3.97 -14.89 6.61
C THR A 45 2.78 -15.13 7.54
N GLU A 46 2.71 -16.31 8.17
CA GLU A 46 1.67 -16.68 9.14
C GLU A 46 1.75 -15.83 10.41
N GLU A 47 2.95 -15.62 10.96
CA GLU A 47 3.18 -14.72 12.10
C GLU A 47 2.78 -13.28 11.76
N VAL A 48 3.14 -12.80 10.56
CA VAL A 48 2.71 -11.48 10.09
C VAL A 48 1.19 -11.39 10.02
N VAL A 49 0.50 -12.37 9.45
CA VAL A 49 -0.97 -12.37 9.39
C VAL A 49 -1.60 -12.42 10.78
N GLY A 50 -0.97 -13.12 11.73
CA GLY A 50 -1.40 -13.12 13.14
C GLY A 50 -1.34 -11.73 13.80
N ILE A 51 -0.34 -10.92 13.45
CA ILE A 51 -0.16 -9.55 13.98
C ILE A 51 -1.01 -8.55 13.21
N MET A 52 -0.92 -8.57 11.88
CA MET A 52 -1.46 -7.55 10.99
C MET A 52 -2.93 -7.81 10.60
N GLY A 53 -3.37 -9.07 10.60
CA GLY A 53 -4.56 -9.52 9.88
C GLY A 53 -4.23 -9.87 8.42
N ALA A 54 -5.26 -10.16 7.62
CA ALA A 54 -5.06 -10.47 6.21
C ALA A 54 -4.64 -9.22 5.43
N PRO A 55 -3.65 -9.30 4.52
CA PRO A 55 -3.27 -8.19 3.67
C PRO A 55 -4.36 -7.86 2.67
N LYS A 56 -4.37 -6.61 2.18
CA LYS A 56 -5.32 -6.18 1.16
C LYS A 56 -5.02 -6.82 -0.20
N VAL A 57 -3.73 -6.96 -0.50
CA VAL A 57 -3.23 -7.58 -1.73
C VAL A 57 -2.07 -8.50 -1.38
N VAL A 58 -2.06 -9.67 -2.02
CA VAL A 58 -0.94 -10.60 -2.04
C VAL A 58 -0.44 -10.71 -3.47
N GLU A 59 0.87 -10.68 -3.66
CA GLU A 59 1.52 -10.87 -4.95
C GLU A 59 2.68 -11.83 -4.81
N GLU A 60 2.82 -12.76 -5.74
CA GLU A 60 3.95 -13.69 -5.83
C GLU A 60 4.60 -13.49 -7.18
N ALA A 61 5.92 -13.32 -7.18
CA ALA A 61 6.65 -13.09 -8.42
C ALA A 61 8.10 -13.57 -8.30
N THR A 62 8.60 -14.09 -9.42
CA THR A 62 10.02 -14.40 -9.59
C THR A 62 10.71 -13.21 -10.23
N TYR A 63 11.65 -12.61 -9.51
CA TYR A 63 12.53 -11.57 -10.03
C TYR A 63 13.96 -12.07 -10.11
N GLY A 64 14.86 -11.27 -10.66
CA GLY A 64 16.29 -11.56 -10.76
C GLY A 64 17.01 -11.77 -9.42
N GLY A 65 16.30 -11.85 -8.29
CA GLY A 65 16.81 -12.16 -6.96
C GLY A 65 16.24 -13.41 -6.31
N GLY A 66 15.35 -14.14 -6.98
CA GLY A 66 14.62 -15.29 -6.43
C GLY A 66 13.10 -15.12 -6.49
N GLU A 67 12.39 -16.06 -5.86
CA GLU A 67 10.95 -15.98 -5.64
C GLU A 67 10.65 -15.09 -4.43
N PHE A 68 9.71 -14.16 -4.61
CA PHE A 68 9.27 -13.23 -3.59
C PHE A 68 7.76 -13.29 -3.44
N THR A 69 7.31 -13.13 -2.20
CA THR A 69 5.91 -12.86 -1.86
C THR A 69 5.83 -11.45 -1.29
N PHE A 70 4.80 -10.72 -1.67
CA PHE A 70 4.55 -9.36 -1.22
C PHE A 70 3.17 -9.24 -0.60
N TYR A 71 3.11 -8.71 0.62
CA TYR A 71 1.85 -8.35 1.27
C TYR A 71 1.71 -6.84 1.28
N PHE A 72 0.54 -6.32 0.90
CA PHE A 72 0.29 -4.88 0.88
C PHE A 72 -0.78 -4.51 1.92
N TYR A 73 -0.39 -3.62 2.83
CA TYR A 73 -1.26 -3.02 3.85
C TYR A 73 -1.41 -1.53 3.56
N GLN A 74 -2.62 -0.99 3.67
CA GLN A 74 -2.88 0.42 3.38
C GLN A 74 -2.62 1.24 4.64
N THR A 75 -1.52 1.98 4.64
CA THR A 75 -1.10 2.80 5.79
C THR A 75 -1.30 4.29 5.56
N HIS A 76 -1.48 4.69 4.30
CA HIS A 76 -1.66 6.07 3.89
C HIS A 76 -2.74 6.17 2.80
N SER A 77 -3.28 7.38 2.63
CA SER A 77 -4.27 7.67 1.56
C SER A 77 -3.62 7.85 0.18
N MET A 78 -2.32 8.13 0.12
CA MET A 78 -1.56 8.32 -1.11
C MET A 78 -0.06 8.13 -0.87
N ASP A 79 0.70 7.97 -1.95
CA ASP A 79 2.16 8.01 -1.91
C ASP A 79 2.65 9.46 -1.85
N TYR A 80 3.76 9.69 -1.15
CA TYR A 80 4.47 10.97 -1.13
C TYR A 80 5.98 10.78 -1.12
N GLU A 81 6.76 11.84 -1.40
CA GLU A 81 8.21 11.76 -1.40
C GLU A 81 8.74 11.42 0.00
N GLY A 82 9.67 10.45 0.08
CA GLY A 82 10.18 9.94 1.35
C GLY A 82 9.25 8.97 2.09
N SER A 83 8.05 8.68 1.56
CA SER A 83 7.18 7.65 2.12
C SER A 83 7.68 6.23 1.84
N GLU A 84 7.31 5.31 2.73
CA GLU A 84 7.53 3.87 2.55
C GLU A 84 6.38 3.18 1.79
N THR A 85 5.51 3.96 1.13
CA THR A 85 4.35 3.43 0.41
C THR A 85 4.56 3.34 -1.10
N VAL A 86 3.79 2.47 -1.74
CA VAL A 86 3.64 2.32 -3.18
C VAL A 86 2.15 2.16 -3.52
N ARG A 87 1.81 2.28 -4.80
CA ARG A 87 0.47 1.96 -5.33
C ARG A 87 -0.64 2.78 -4.66
N GLY A 88 -0.36 4.03 -4.29
CA GLY A 88 -1.36 4.93 -3.70
C GLY A 88 -1.58 4.71 -2.21
N GLY A 89 -0.51 4.52 -1.44
CA GLY A 89 -0.54 4.50 0.03
C GLY A 89 -0.42 3.13 0.69
N TYR A 90 -0.04 2.10 -0.07
CA TYR A 90 0.23 0.77 0.49
C TYR A 90 1.68 0.64 0.96
N THR A 91 1.91 0.21 2.19
CA THR A 91 3.22 -0.25 2.66
C THR A 91 3.39 -1.73 2.28
N PRO A 92 4.35 -2.06 1.41
CA PRO A 92 4.64 -3.45 1.06
C PRO A 92 5.49 -4.12 2.14
N LEU A 93 5.19 -5.38 2.43
CA LEU A 93 6.04 -6.30 3.16
C LEU A 93 6.63 -7.29 2.16
N VAL A 94 7.94 -7.48 2.19
CA VAL A 94 8.67 -8.33 1.25
C VAL A 94 9.10 -9.59 1.97
N PHE A 95 8.73 -10.73 1.40
CA PHE A 95 9.08 -12.05 1.91
C PHE A 95 9.92 -12.82 0.91
N GLN A 96 10.85 -13.60 1.43
CA GLN A 96 11.62 -14.58 0.66
C GLN A 96 11.76 -15.84 1.51
N ASN A 97 11.46 -17.02 0.92
CA ASN A 97 11.44 -18.30 1.64
C ASN A 97 10.59 -18.26 2.93
N ASP A 98 9.39 -17.66 2.85
CA ASP A 98 8.47 -17.47 3.99
C ASP A 98 9.09 -16.69 5.17
N ARG A 99 9.97 -15.72 4.89
CA ARG A 99 10.59 -14.88 5.90
C ARG A 99 10.50 -13.42 5.53
N LEU A 100 10.07 -12.57 6.46
CA LEU A 100 10.03 -11.12 6.26
C LEU A 100 11.45 -10.57 6.11
N VAL A 101 11.82 -10.17 4.89
CA VAL A 101 13.16 -9.66 4.56
C VAL A 101 13.20 -8.13 4.43
N GLY A 102 12.05 -7.48 4.33
CA GLY A 102 12.00 -6.03 4.26
C GLY A 102 10.58 -5.46 4.33
N ILE A 103 10.53 -4.17 4.65
CA ILE A 103 9.30 -3.39 4.78
C ILE A 103 9.49 -2.13 3.95
N GLY A 104 8.43 -1.70 3.27
CA GLY A 104 8.36 -0.40 2.63
C GLY A 104 8.86 -0.36 1.20
N LYS A 105 8.63 0.79 0.58
CA LYS A 105 8.94 1.11 -0.82
C LYS A 105 10.35 0.70 -1.20
N ARG A 106 11.34 1.01 -0.36
CA ARG A 106 12.75 0.71 -0.69
C ARG A 106 13.01 -0.80 -0.76
N ALA A 107 12.43 -1.59 0.13
CA ALA A 107 12.57 -3.04 0.12
C ALA A 107 11.89 -3.64 -1.12
N TYR A 108 10.69 -3.16 -1.44
CA TYR A 108 9.94 -3.58 -2.63
C TYR A 108 10.71 -3.30 -3.91
N LEU A 109 11.18 -2.06 -4.12
CA LEU A 109 11.95 -1.68 -5.30
C LEU A 109 13.22 -2.52 -5.44
N LYS A 110 13.94 -2.74 -4.34
CA LYS A 110 15.13 -3.60 -4.35
C LYS A 110 14.82 -5.04 -4.80
N ALA A 111 13.64 -5.58 -4.49
CA ALA A 111 13.25 -6.93 -4.89
C ALA A 111 12.87 -6.98 -6.38
N VAL A 112 12.06 -6.03 -6.85
CA VAL A 112 11.54 -6.03 -8.23
C VAL A 112 12.53 -5.52 -9.29
N GLU A 113 13.44 -4.61 -8.91
CA GLU A 113 14.44 -4.02 -9.83
C GLU A 113 15.74 -4.82 -9.89
N ARG A 114 15.88 -5.88 -9.09
CA ARG A 114 17.13 -6.66 -9.05
C ARG A 114 17.36 -7.35 -10.40
N PRO A 115 18.44 -7.04 -11.13
CA PRO A 115 18.81 -7.80 -12.32
C PRO A 115 19.12 -9.24 -11.92
N ALA A 116 18.80 -10.20 -12.81
CA ALA A 116 19.16 -11.61 -12.61
C ALA A 116 20.66 -11.72 -12.29
N PRO A 117 21.08 -12.59 -11.35
CA PRO A 117 22.49 -12.77 -11.07
C PRO A 117 23.22 -13.04 -12.39
N ASP A 118 24.33 -12.34 -12.55
CA ASP A 118 25.16 -12.24 -13.74
C ASP A 118 25.42 -13.66 -14.30
N GLY A 119 24.62 -14.06 -15.29
CA GLY A 119 24.63 -15.43 -15.81
C GLY A 119 23.34 -15.93 -16.46
N VAL A 120 22.19 -15.29 -16.18
CA VAL A 120 20.93 -15.64 -16.87
C VAL A 120 20.60 -14.59 -17.93
N GLN A 121 20.89 -14.89 -19.20
CA GLN A 121 20.31 -14.15 -20.32
C GLN A 121 18.81 -14.41 -20.37
N ILE A 122 18.00 -13.42 -19.97
CA ILE A 122 16.55 -13.46 -20.19
C ILE A 122 16.28 -13.00 -21.62
N PHE A 123 15.76 -13.91 -22.44
CA PHE A 123 15.42 -13.60 -23.83
C PHE A 123 14.08 -12.84 -23.90
N PRO A 124 13.90 -11.93 -24.88
CA PRO A 124 12.71 -11.05 -24.96
C PRO A 124 11.37 -11.78 -24.94
N TRP A 125 11.33 -13.05 -25.37
CA TRP A 125 10.12 -13.85 -25.52
C TRP A 125 9.65 -14.55 -24.24
N GLN A 126 10.41 -14.47 -23.14
CA GLN A 126 10.04 -15.08 -21.86
C GLN A 126 9.08 -14.21 -21.02
N LYS A 127 8.74 -13.00 -21.50
CA LYS A 127 7.85 -12.05 -20.80
C LYS A 127 6.36 -12.20 -21.15
N THR A 128 5.95 -13.28 -21.82
CA THR A 128 4.55 -13.42 -22.24
C THR A 128 4.09 -14.87 -22.14
N GLN A 129 3.66 -15.26 -20.95
CA GLN A 129 2.58 -16.23 -20.71
C GLN A 129 1.77 -15.77 -19.50
#